data_AF-A0A933H6R4-F1
#
_entry.id   AF-A0A933H6R4-F1
#
_cell.length_a   1.000
_cell.length_b   1.000
_cell.length_c   1.000
_cell.angle_alpha   90.00
_cell.angle_beta   90.00
_cell.angle_gamma   90.00
#
_symmetry.space_group_name_H-M   'P 1'
#
loop_
_entity.id
_entity.type
_entity.pdbx_description
1 polymer ?
#
loop_
_entity_poly.entity_id
_entity_poly.type
_entity_poly.pdbx_seq_one_letter_code
_entity_poly.pdbx_strand_id
1 'polypeptide(L)'
;MLRFKPGPCPLRAVAFAALLAGLAMPARGTIVEAMTTEEMVERADLVVLGRVGSVASGIDETGERAVTDVEVSVERCPRPDPDAGPSPRTIRVRLEGGRAGDSESQIAGMPFLKSGQRVLLFLFRNEGESFYRPLGLGYGCYFCCRDPGSRRTILRRDLTGIQLVRKGAGGKFEPVEGIADRPRPLTAFLSELEKAAANCDPGSARR
;
A
#
# COMPACT_ATOMS: atom_id res chain seq x y z
N MET A 1 9.70 4.51 -66.56
CA MET A 1 10.91 4.60 -65.73
C MET A 1 10.56 5.36 -64.45
N LEU A 2 10.90 4.79 -63.29
CA LEU A 2 10.35 5.14 -61.98
C LEU A 2 10.84 6.49 -61.42
N ARG A 3 9.92 7.24 -60.80
CA ARG A 3 10.12 8.54 -60.16
C ARG A 3 10.49 8.32 -58.68
N PHE A 4 11.74 8.56 -58.29
CA PHE A 4 12.18 8.49 -56.89
C PHE A 4 11.73 9.75 -56.13
N LYS A 5 10.92 9.55 -55.08
CA LYS A 5 10.44 10.60 -54.17
C LYS A 5 11.47 10.79 -53.04
N PRO A 6 11.96 12.00 -52.75
CA PRO A 6 12.95 12.19 -51.68
C PRO A 6 12.28 11.96 -50.32
N GLY A 7 12.85 11.03 -49.53
CA GLY A 7 12.39 10.73 -48.18
C GLY A 7 12.68 11.87 -47.18
N PRO A 8 11.98 11.91 -46.04
CA PRO A 8 12.16 12.95 -45.03
C PRO A 8 13.60 12.94 -44.48
N CYS A 9 14.17 14.14 -44.34
CA CYS A 9 15.55 14.39 -43.93
C CYS A 9 15.83 13.81 -42.53
N PRO A 10 16.87 12.98 -42.33
CA PRO A 10 17.14 12.29 -41.06
C PRO A 10 17.37 13.25 -39.89
N LEU A 11 17.78 14.49 -40.18
CA LEU A 11 18.01 15.55 -39.19
C LEU A 11 16.72 15.93 -38.42
N ARG A 12 15.55 15.86 -39.07
CA ARG A 12 14.26 16.14 -38.42
C ARG A 12 13.80 15.00 -37.52
N ALA A 13 14.10 13.76 -37.90
CA ALA A 13 13.79 12.58 -37.08
C ALA A 13 14.63 12.56 -35.79
N VAL A 14 15.91 12.92 -35.89
CA VAL A 14 16.82 13.01 -34.72
C VAL A 14 16.39 14.13 -33.76
N ALA A 15 16.02 15.30 -34.29
CA ALA A 15 15.53 16.42 -33.46
C ALA A 15 14.22 16.08 -32.73
N PHE A 16 13.32 15.34 -33.38
CA PHE A 16 12.05 14.91 -32.76
C PHE A 16 12.27 13.85 -31.68
N ALA A 17 13.19 12.90 -31.90
CA ALA A 17 13.57 11.91 -30.89
C ALA A 17 14.25 12.55 -29.66
N ALA A 18 15.12 13.55 -29.87
CA ALA A 18 15.75 14.31 -28.78
C ALA A 18 14.74 15.13 -27.97
N LEU A 19 13.72 15.71 -28.63
CA LEU A 19 12.63 16.43 -27.96
C LEU A 19 11.76 15.50 -27.11
N LEU A 20 11.46 14.29 -27.60
CA LEU A 20 10.71 13.28 -26.85
C LEU A 20 11.50 12.73 -25.66
N ALA A 21 12.82 12.55 -25.79
CA ALA A 21 13.68 12.12 -24.69
C ALA A 21 13.79 13.18 -23.58
N GLY A 22 13.71 14.48 -23.93
CA GLY A 22 13.70 15.58 -22.96
C GLY A 22 12.41 15.71 -22.14
N LEU A 23 11.31 15.07 -22.56
CA LEU A 23 10.02 15.07 -21.84
C LEU A 23 9.84 13.88 -20.88
N ALA A 24 10.82 13.00 -20.77
CA ALA A 24 10.78 11.90 -19.80
C ALA A 24 11.02 12.41 -18.37
N MET A 25 10.07 13.17 -17.83
CA MET A 25 10.01 13.41 -16.39
C MET A 25 9.74 12.09 -15.68
N PRO A 26 10.53 11.71 -14.65
CA PRO A 26 10.20 10.55 -13.84
C PRO A 26 8.81 10.75 -13.24
N ALA A 27 7.92 9.78 -13.45
CA ALA A 27 6.61 9.79 -12.83
C ALA A 27 6.79 9.92 -11.32
N ARG A 28 6.18 10.94 -10.70
CA ARG A 28 6.20 11.17 -9.26
C ARG A 28 5.40 10.06 -8.56
N GLY A 29 6.01 8.89 -8.40
CA GLY A 29 5.49 7.81 -7.57
C GLY A 29 5.85 8.05 -6.11
N THR A 30 4.97 7.61 -5.20
CA THR A 30 5.29 7.64 -3.76
C THR A 30 6.34 6.56 -3.48
N ILE A 31 7.42 6.93 -2.78
CA ILE A 31 8.51 6.00 -2.47
C ILE A 31 8.20 5.30 -1.14
N VAL A 32 8.26 3.96 -1.14
CA VAL A 32 8.07 3.14 0.07
C VAL A 32 9.24 2.18 0.21
N GLU A 33 9.75 2.04 1.44
CA GLU A 33 10.80 1.06 1.74
C GLU A 33 10.24 -0.37 1.62
N ALA A 34 10.92 -1.20 0.85
CA ALA A 34 10.57 -2.60 0.66
C ALA A 34 10.93 -3.42 1.91
N MET A 35 9.90 -3.88 2.61
CA MET A 35 10.02 -4.65 3.84
C MET A 35 9.69 -6.13 3.62
N THR A 36 10.43 -7.00 4.28
CA THR A 36 10.10 -8.41 4.52
C THR A 36 8.85 -8.53 5.40
N THR A 37 8.27 -9.72 5.47
CA THR A 37 7.10 -9.97 6.32
C THR A 37 7.42 -9.69 7.79
N GLU A 38 8.59 -10.12 8.23
CA GLU A 38 9.11 -9.96 9.59
C GLU A 38 9.26 -8.47 9.92
N GLU A 39 9.88 -7.69 9.03
CA GLU A 39 10.02 -6.24 9.19
C GLU A 39 8.66 -5.51 9.19
N MET A 40 7.70 -5.97 8.39
CA MET A 40 6.34 -5.41 8.40
C MET A 40 5.62 -5.71 9.72
N VAL A 41 5.77 -6.92 10.25
CA VAL A 41 5.20 -7.31 11.56
C VAL A 41 5.88 -6.51 12.67
N GLU A 42 7.19 -6.33 12.63
CA GLU A 42 7.95 -5.58 13.63
C GLU A 42 7.54 -4.11 13.69
N ARG A 43 7.39 -3.47 12.53
CA ARG A 43 6.98 -2.06 12.41
C ARG A 43 5.49 -1.81 12.62
N ALA A 44 4.66 -2.86 12.59
CA ALA A 44 3.23 -2.71 12.80
C ALA A 44 2.93 -2.59 14.30
N ASP A 45 2.02 -1.69 14.66
CA ASP A 45 1.37 -1.72 15.96
C ASP A 45 0.30 -2.82 15.97
N LEU A 46 -0.43 -2.97 14.85
CA LEU A 46 -1.56 -3.89 14.74
C LEU A 46 -1.54 -4.60 13.38
N VAL A 47 -1.75 -5.92 13.38
CA VAL A 47 -2.00 -6.70 12.16
C VAL A 47 -3.33 -7.41 12.29
N VAL A 48 -4.25 -7.14 11.36
CA VAL A 48 -5.60 -7.71 11.39
C VAL A 48 -6.03 -8.25 10.03
N LEU A 49 -6.71 -9.40 10.06
CA LEU A 49 -7.57 -9.86 8.99
C LEU A 49 -9.00 -9.49 9.34
N GLY A 50 -9.69 -8.79 8.45
CA GLY A 50 -11.03 -8.31 8.74
C GLY A 50 -11.87 -8.05 7.49
N ARG A 51 -13.07 -7.55 7.74
CA ARG A 51 -14.01 -7.12 6.70
C ARG A 51 -14.25 -5.62 6.80
N VAL A 52 -14.13 -4.95 5.67
CA VAL A 52 -14.47 -3.54 5.53
C VAL A 52 -15.97 -3.37 5.72
N GLY A 53 -16.36 -2.58 6.71
CA GLY A 53 -17.73 -2.20 7.02
C GLY A 53 -18.07 -0.88 6.34
N SER A 54 -18.20 0.19 7.12
CA SER A 54 -18.46 1.53 6.61
C SER A 54 -17.20 2.17 6.02
N VAL A 55 -17.40 3.00 4.99
CA VAL A 55 -16.37 3.83 4.36
C VAL A 55 -16.97 5.22 4.20
N ALA A 56 -16.37 6.23 4.81
CA ALA A 56 -16.86 7.61 4.79
C ALA A 56 -15.70 8.55 4.49
N SER A 57 -15.83 9.35 3.44
CA SER A 57 -14.89 10.44 3.15
C SER A 57 -15.39 11.75 3.73
N GLY A 58 -14.47 12.60 4.17
CA GLY A 58 -14.76 13.90 4.75
C GLY A 58 -13.50 14.73 4.92
N ILE A 59 -13.60 15.78 5.72
CA ILE A 59 -12.45 16.55 6.18
C ILE A 59 -12.06 16.06 7.57
N ASP A 60 -10.76 16.05 7.86
CA ASP A 60 -10.25 15.70 9.17
C ASP A 60 -10.68 16.70 10.26
N GLU A 61 -10.35 16.40 11.52
CA GLU A 61 -10.76 17.21 12.66
C GLU A 61 -10.17 18.63 12.62
N THR A 62 -9.11 18.87 11.82
CA THR A 62 -8.45 20.17 11.68
C THR A 62 -9.12 21.06 10.63
N GLY A 63 -9.94 20.50 9.74
CA GLY A 63 -10.54 21.26 8.65
C GLY A 63 -9.66 21.36 7.39
N GLU A 64 -8.46 20.79 7.40
CA GLU A 64 -7.44 21.06 6.37
C GLU A 64 -7.27 19.93 5.35
N ARG A 65 -7.55 18.68 5.74
CA ARG A 65 -7.23 17.51 4.90
C ARG A 65 -8.45 16.68 4.60
N ALA A 66 -8.62 16.33 3.32
CA ALA A 66 -9.56 15.29 2.92
C ALA A 66 -9.05 13.93 3.39
N VAL A 67 -9.89 13.18 4.09
CA VAL A 67 -9.59 11.85 4.63
C VAL A 67 -10.74 10.90 4.36
N THR A 68 -10.45 9.60 4.40
CA THR A 68 -11.45 8.53 4.31
C THR A 68 -11.33 7.63 5.53
N ASP A 69 -12.34 7.66 6.39
CA ASP A 69 -12.47 6.79 7.54
C ASP A 69 -13.15 5.48 7.16
N VAL A 70 -12.54 4.37 7.59
CA VAL A 70 -12.96 3.01 7.27
C VAL A 70 -13.10 2.22 8.55
N GLU A 71 -14.27 1.66 8.80
CA GLU A 71 -14.46 0.69 9.87
C GLU A 71 -14.13 -0.71 9.38
N VAL A 72 -13.35 -1.45 10.15
CA VAL A 72 -12.98 -2.84 9.84
C VAL A 72 -13.39 -3.73 10.99
N SER A 73 -14.28 -4.68 10.73
CA SER A 73 -14.61 -5.75 11.67
C SER A 73 -13.51 -6.80 11.65
N VAL A 74 -12.91 -7.06 12.81
CA VAL A 74 -11.75 -7.95 12.95
C VAL A 74 -12.21 -9.40 13.02
N GLU A 75 -11.71 -10.23 12.09
CA GLU A 75 -11.94 -11.68 12.07
C GLU A 75 -10.81 -12.44 12.77
N ARG A 76 -9.56 -11.98 12.56
CA ARG A 76 -8.35 -12.49 13.23
C ARG A 76 -7.36 -11.36 13.46
N CYS A 77 -6.57 -11.49 14.51
CA CYS A 77 -5.56 -10.51 14.89
C CYS A 77 -4.21 -11.24 15.08
N PRO A 78 -3.43 -11.47 14.01
CA PRO A 78 -2.11 -12.10 14.14
C PRO A 78 -1.14 -11.35 15.07
N ARG A 79 -1.23 -10.02 15.14
CA ARG A 79 -0.45 -9.18 16.05
C ARG A 79 -1.38 -8.14 16.68
N PRO A 80 -1.67 -8.22 17.99
CA PRO A 80 -2.43 -7.19 18.69
C PRO A 80 -1.57 -5.97 18.98
N ASP A 81 -2.22 -4.82 19.10
CA ASP A 81 -1.58 -3.59 19.56
C ASP A 81 -1.36 -3.65 21.08
N PRO A 82 -0.11 -3.50 21.56
CA PRO A 82 0.22 -3.64 22.98
C PRO A 82 -0.40 -2.54 23.85
N ASP A 83 -0.64 -1.35 23.28
CA ASP A 83 -1.16 -0.18 23.98
C ASP A 83 -2.70 -0.10 23.87
N ALA A 84 -3.34 -0.88 23.00
CA ALA A 84 -4.81 -0.90 22.82
C ALA A 84 -5.52 -1.92 23.74
N GLY A 85 -4.78 -2.80 24.42
CA GLY A 85 -5.36 -3.90 25.18
C GLY A 85 -5.86 -5.06 24.29
N PRO A 86 -6.81 -5.88 24.76
CA PRO A 86 -7.21 -7.10 24.05
C PRO A 86 -7.79 -6.82 22.66
N SER A 87 -7.59 -7.77 21.74
CA SER A 87 -7.91 -7.64 20.31
C SER A 87 -9.28 -7.00 20.05
N PRO A 88 -9.33 -5.81 19.41
CA PRO A 88 -10.57 -5.08 19.20
C PRO A 88 -11.50 -5.84 18.23
N ARG A 89 -12.81 -5.80 18.48
CA ARG A 89 -13.81 -6.38 17.55
C ARG A 89 -13.95 -5.56 16.27
N THR A 90 -13.79 -4.26 16.38
CA THR A 90 -13.85 -3.30 15.27
C THR A 90 -12.74 -2.28 15.48
N ILE A 91 -12.10 -1.87 14.38
CA ILE A 91 -11.11 -0.80 14.37
C ILE A 91 -11.50 0.27 13.36
N ARG A 92 -11.02 1.50 13.59
CA ARG A 92 -11.09 2.60 12.63
C ARG A 92 -9.74 2.74 11.93
N VAL A 93 -9.77 2.69 10.60
CA VAL A 93 -8.60 2.89 9.73
C VAL A 93 -8.83 4.17 8.95
N ARG A 94 -7.90 5.11 9.01
CA ARG A 94 -7.96 6.37 8.27
C ARG A 94 -6.99 6.34 7.11
N LEU A 95 -7.51 6.66 5.92
CA LEU A 95 -6.75 6.83 4.69
C LEU A 95 -6.68 8.32 4.37
N GLU A 96 -5.50 8.78 3.97
CA GLU A 96 -5.33 10.15 3.50
C GLU A 96 -5.91 10.30 2.08
N GLY A 97 -6.60 11.41 1.81
CA GLY A 97 -7.39 11.61 0.59
C GLY A 97 -8.82 11.09 0.70
N GLY A 98 -9.55 11.25 -0.40
CA GLY A 98 -10.98 11.00 -0.49
C GLY A 98 -11.72 12.23 -1.03
N ARG A 99 -13.05 12.16 -0.96
CA ARG A 99 -13.93 13.24 -1.39
C ARG A 99 -14.46 14.04 -0.21
N ALA A 100 -14.31 15.36 -0.27
CA ALA A 100 -14.87 16.30 0.67
C ALA A 100 -15.59 17.42 -0.10
N GLY A 101 -16.93 17.37 -0.09
CA GLY A 101 -17.76 18.26 -0.92
C GLY A 101 -17.48 18.06 -2.41
N ASP A 102 -17.05 19.14 -3.07
CA ASP A 102 -16.68 19.17 -4.49
C ASP A 102 -15.20 18.84 -4.74
N SER A 103 -14.39 18.76 -3.68
CA SER A 103 -12.97 18.45 -3.78
C SER A 103 -12.73 16.95 -3.63
N GLU A 104 -12.09 16.33 -4.61
CA GLU A 104 -11.59 14.96 -4.54
C GLU A 104 -10.07 14.99 -4.54
N SER A 105 -9.46 14.41 -3.50
CA SER A 105 -8.01 14.28 -3.37
C SER A 105 -7.64 12.81 -3.43
N GLN A 106 -6.79 12.45 -4.38
CA GLN A 106 -6.26 11.09 -4.49
C GLN A 106 -4.77 11.11 -4.21
N ILE A 107 -4.35 10.31 -3.23
CA ILE A 107 -2.93 10.13 -2.92
C ILE A 107 -2.43 8.90 -3.66
N ALA A 108 -1.41 9.09 -4.50
CA ALA A 108 -0.78 8.02 -5.25
C ALA A 108 -0.24 6.94 -4.30
N GLY A 109 -0.66 5.69 -4.52
CA GLY A 109 -0.32 4.56 -3.66
C GLY A 109 -1.23 4.35 -2.45
N MET A 110 -2.20 5.21 -2.18
CA MET A 110 -3.20 4.95 -1.13
C MET A 110 -4.17 3.84 -1.58
N PRO A 111 -4.51 2.86 -0.73
CA PRO A 111 -5.42 1.80 -1.13
C PRO A 111 -6.86 2.31 -1.21
N PHE A 112 -7.64 1.78 -2.15
CA PHE A 112 -9.07 2.03 -2.23
C PHE A 112 -9.86 0.92 -1.56
N LEU A 113 -10.30 1.16 -0.33
CA LEU A 113 -11.14 0.23 0.43
C LEU A 113 -12.61 0.44 0.11
N LYS A 114 -13.34 -0.67 -0.07
CA LYS A 114 -14.78 -0.69 -0.34
C LYS A 114 -15.48 -1.60 0.65
N SER A 115 -16.67 -1.20 1.08
CA SER A 115 -17.53 -2.01 1.94
C SER A 115 -17.69 -3.43 1.43
N GLY A 116 -17.65 -4.39 2.36
CA GLY A 116 -17.77 -5.82 2.09
C GLY A 116 -16.46 -6.51 1.70
N GLN A 117 -15.40 -5.77 1.34
CA GLN A 117 -14.09 -6.36 1.04
C GLN A 117 -13.51 -7.04 2.28
N ARG A 118 -12.80 -8.13 2.06
CA ARG A 118 -12.03 -8.81 3.10
C ARG A 118 -10.56 -8.46 2.90
N VAL A 119 -9.91 -7.96 3.94
CA VAL A 119 -8.57 -7.37 3.86
C VAL A 119 -7.71 -7.84 5.02
N LEU A 120 -6.41 -7.98 4.76
CA LEU A 120 -5.38 -8.13 5.76
C LEU A 120 -4.55 -6.85 5.78
N LEU A 121 -4.51 -6.20 6.94
CA LEU A 121 -3.92 -4.87 7.12
C LEU A 121 -2.77 -4.93 8.11
N PHE A 122 -1.67 -4.30 7.72
CA PHE A 122 -0.56 -3.94 8.60
C PHE A 122 -0.71 -2.47 8.94
N LEU A 123 -0.85 -2.19 10.23
CA LEU A 123 -1.32 -0.91 10.71
C LEU A 123 -0.37 -0.35 11.76
N PHE A 124 -0.27 0.97 11.78
CA PHE A 124 0.36 1.74 12.83
C PHE A 124 -0.58 2.87 13.28
N ARG A 125 -0.32 3.46 14.44
CA ARG A 125 -0.98 4.68 14.90
C ARG A 125 0.02 5.54 15.67
N ASN A 126 -0.15 6.85 15.60
CA ASN A 126 0.63 7.74 16.44
C ASN A 126 0.07 7.77 17.87
N GLU A 127 0.91 8.14 18.84
CA GLU A 127 0.47 8.33 20.22
C GLU A 127 -0.69 9.34 20.29
N GLY A 128 -1.75 8.97 21.00
CA GLY A 128 -2.96 9.79 21.14
C GLY A 128 -3.97 9.69 20.00
N GLU A 129 -3.64 9.03 18.87
CA GLU A 129 -4.62 8.77 17.80
C GLU A 129 -5.57 7.62 18.17
N SER A 130 -6.85 7.79 17.84
CA SER A 130 -7.92 6.78 18.04
C SER A 130 -8.25 5.99 16.76
N PHE A 131 -7.41 6.12 15.73
CA PHE A 131 -7.52 5.41 14.47
C PHE A 131 -6.14 4.89 14.06
N TYR A 132 -6.14 3.92 13.17
CA TYR A 132 -4.94 3.34 12.59
C TYR A 132 -4.73 3.81 11.16
N ARG A 133 -3.51 3.65 10.65
CA ARG A 133 -3.12 3.96 9.27
C ARG A 133 -2.39 2.75 8.67
N PRO A 134 -2.58 2.45 7.38
CA PRO A 134 -1.80 1.43 6.70
C PRO A 134 -0.30 1.76 6.68
N LEU A 135 0.54 0.79 7.03
CA LEU A 135 1.99 0.90 6.88
C LEU A 135 2.36 1.05 5.40
N GLY A 136 3.08 2.12 5.07
CA GLY A 136 3.53 2.37 3.70
C GLY A 136 2.39 2.51 2.69
N LEU A 137 1.27 3.13 3.07
CA LEU A 137 0.10 3.32 2.22
C LEU A 137 -0.50 1.96 1.79
N GLY A 138 -0.72 1.75 0.49
CA GLY A 138 -1.22 0.48 -0.07
C GLY A 138 -0.28 -0.70 0.15
N TYR A 139 0.99 -0.47 0.49
CA TYR A 139 1.97 -1.52 0.74
C TYR A 139 1.56 -2.44 1.90
N GLY A 140 0.97 -1.88 2.95
CA GLY A 140 0.46 -2.58 4.13
C GLY A 140 -0.94 -3.16 3.95
N CYS A 141 -1.55 -3.04 2.77
CA CYS A 141 -2.93 -3.45 2.51
C CYS A 141 -3.00 -4.63 1.54
N TYR A 142 -3.42 -5.78 2.04
CA TYR A 142 -3.67 -6.97 1.21
C TYR A 142 -5.18 -7.22 1.07
N PHE A 143 -5.64 -7.36 -0.17
CA PHE A 143 -6.99 -7.78 -0.51
C PHE A 143 -7.08 -9.30 -0.60
N CYS A 144 -8.07 -9.88 0.08
CA CYS A 144 -8.40 -11.29 -0.08
C CYS A 144 -9.20 -11.47 -1.38
N CYS A 145 -8.62 -12.18 -2.33
CA CYS A 145 -9.27 -12.55 -3.58
C CYS A 145 -9.43 -14.07 -3.67
N ARG A 146 -10.40 -14.52 -4.45
CA ARG A 146 -10.49 -15.95 -4.80
C ARG A 146 -9.62 -16.22 -6.01
N ASP A 147 -8.72 -17.19 -5.88
CA ASP A 147 -7.91 -17.66 -6.99
C ASP A 147 -8.79 -18.37 -8.03
N PRO A 148 -8.80 -17.93 -9.31
CA PRO A 148 -9.65 -18.52 -10.34
C PRO A 148 -9.38 -20.01 -10.58
N GLY A 149 -8.13 -20.46 -10.43
CA GLY A 149 -7.72 -21.84 -10.69
C GLY A 149 -8.02 -22.80 -9.54
N SER A 150 -7.60 -22.45 -8.32
CA SER A 150 -7.69 -23.34 -7.15
C SER A 150 -8.91 -23.12 -6.26
N ARG A 151 -9.72 -22.07 -6.52
CA ARG A 151 -10.82 -21.59 -5.65
C ARG A 151 -10.41 -21.23 -4.22
N ARG A 152 -9.11 -21.23 -3.91
CA ARG A 152 -8.55 -20.85 -2.61
C ARG A 152 -8.50 -19.33 -2.45
N THR A 153 -8.49 -18.86 -1.23
CA THR A 153 -8.29 -17.44 -0.94
C THR A 153 -6.80 -17.12 -1.04
N ILE A 154 -6.47 -16.15 -1.89
CA ILE A 154 -5.15 -15.58 -2.08
C ILE A 154 -5.15 -14.11 -1.65
N LEU A 155 -3.98 -13.61 -1.28
CA LEU A 155 -3.74 -12.22 -0.94
C LEU A 155 -3.07 -11.51 -2.12
N ARG A 156 -3.55 -10.31 -2.40
CA ARG A 156 -3.00 -9.40 -3.40
C ARG A 156 -2.87 -7.99 -2.84
N ARG A 157 -1.87 -7.24 -3.25
CA ARG A 157 -1.67 -5.83 -2.97
C ARG A 157 -1.84 -5.03 -4.24
N ASP A 158 -2.36 -3.83 -4.07
CA ASP A 158 -2.29 -2.81 -5.10
C ASP A 158 -1.11 -1.89 -4.79
N LEU A 159 -0.07 -1.97 -5.62
CA LEU A 159 1.12 -1.14 -5.52
C LEU A 159 1.15 -0.03 -6.59
N THR A 160 0.01 0.21 -7.24
CA THR A 160 -0.10 1.26 -8.27
C THR A 160 0.24 2.62 -7.65
N GLY A 161 1.19 3.33 -8.26
CA GLY A 161 1.65 4.63 -7.76
C GLY A 161 2.68 4.54 -6.62
N ILE A 162 3.12 3.34 -6.23
CA ILE A 162 4.20 3.11 -5.27
C ILE A 162 5.46 2.66 -6.00
N GLN A 163 6.59 3.31 -5.72
CA GLN A 163 7.92 2.82 -6.06
C GLN A 163 8.57 2.22 -4.83
N LEU A 164 8.92 0.94 -4.91
CA LEU A 164 9.61 0.24 -3.83
C LEU A 164 11.11 0.46 -3.93
N VAL A 165 11.72 0.81 -2.80
CA VAL A 165 13.17 0.98 -2.68
C VAL A 165 13.71 0.19 -1.49
N ARG A 166 14.97 -0.22 -1.56
CA ARG A 166 15.70 -0.79 -0.42
C ARG A 166 16.91 0.07 -0.14
N LYS A 167 17.30 0.18 1.12
CA LYS A 167 18.56 0.80 1.50
C LYS A 167 19.72 -0.12 1.10
N GLY A 168 20.47 0.26 0.08
CA GLY A 168 21.66 -0.44 -0.39
C GLY A 168 22.90 -0.15 0.47
N ALA A 169 24.02 -0.78 0.10
CA ALA A 169 25.29 -0.58 0.80
C ALA A 169 25.74 0.89 0.67
N GLY A 170 26.01 1.54 1.80
CA GLY A 170 26.36 2.97 1.85
C GLY A 170 25.17 3.94 1.98
N GLY A 171 23.98 3.43 2.28
CA GLY A 171 22.82 4.27 2.65
C GLY A 171 22.05 4.88 1.47
N LYS A 172 22.38 4.50 0.24
CA LYS A 172 21.64 4.89 -0.97
C LYS A 172 20.36 4.06 -1.10
N PHE A 173 19.28 4.66 -1.58
CA PHE A 173 18.06 3.94 -1.91
C PHE A 173 18.16 3.38 -3.33
N GLU A 174 17.99 2.07 -3.45
CA GLU A 174 18.01 1.34 -4.71
C GLU A 174 16.61 0.83 -5.03
N PRO A 175 16.10 1.05 -6.25
CA PRO A 175 14.82 0.50 -6.67
C PRO A 175 14.82 -1.03 -6.52
N VAL A 176 13.75 -1.58 -5.94
CA VAL A 176 13.58 -3.03 -5.94
C VAL A 176 12.76 -3.42 -7.15
N GLU A 177 13.44 -3.85 -8.20
CA GLU A 177 12.78 -4.43 -9.37
C GLU A 177 12.16 -5.80 -9.01
N GLY A 178 10.97 -6.07 -9.55
CA GLY A 178 10.44 -7.42 -9.51
C GLY A 178 9.92 -7.92 -8.16
N ILE A 179 9.58 -7.03 -7.21
CA ILE A 179 8.54 -7.38 -6.22
C ILE A 179 7.21 -7.42 -6.98
N ALA A 180 7.05 -8.45 -7.82
CA ALA A 180 5.75 -8.91 -8.20
C ALA A 180 5.07 -9.28 -6.88
N ASP A 181 3.98 -8.60 -6.56
CA ASP A 181 3.10 -9.06 -5.50
C ASP A 181 2.55 -10.43 -5.93
N ARG A 182 3.31 -11.48 -5.59
CA ARG A 182 2.97 -12.85 -5.95
C ARG A 182 1.76 -13.23 -5.11
N PRO A 183 0.68 -13.73 -5.71
CA PRO A 183 -0.47 -14.21 -4.97
C PRO A 183 -0.04 -15.17 -3.85
N ARG A 184 -0.31 -14.80 -2.60
CA ARG A 184 0.04 -15.63 -1.44
C ARG A 184 -1.21 -16.33 -0.91
N PRO A 185 -1.22 -17.65 -0.71
CA PRO A 185 -2.34 -18.32 -0.05
C PRO A 185 -2.57 -17.74 1.36
N LEU A 186 -3.81 -17.35 1.67
CA LEU A 186 -4.14 -16.70 2.94
C LEU A 186 -3.70 -17.52 4.15
N THR A 187 -3.98 -18.83 4.16
CA THR A 187 -3.68 -19.70 5.29
C THR A 187 -2.18 -19.84 5.55
N ALA A 188 -1.38 -19.97 4.49
CA ALA A 188 0.07 -20.05 4.60
C ALA A 188 0.65 -18.74 5.13
N PHE A 189 0.15 -17.60 4.63
CA PHE A 189 0.63 -16.30 5.10
C PHE A 189 0.23 -16.01 6.55
N LEU A 190 -1.00 -16.34 6.97
CA LEU A 190 -1.39 -16.18 8.38
C LEU A 190 -0.48 -16.98 9.32
N SER A 191 -0.11 -18.21 8.94
CA SER A 191 0.81 -19.03 9.75
C SER A 191 2.22 -18.42 9.81
N GLU A 192 2.68 -17.77 8.74
CA GLU A 192 3.94 -17.01 8.74
C GLU A 192 3.86 -15.80 9.66
N LEU A 193 2.75 -15.05 9.63
CA LEU A 193 2.53 -13.88 10.49
C LEU A 193 2.47 -14.24 11.98
N GLU A 194 1.79 -15.33 12.32
CA GLU A 194 1.73 -15.82 13.71
C GLU A 194 3.13 -16.18 14.23
N LYS A 195 3.97 -16.81 13.39
CA LYS A 195 5.37 -17.11 13.75
C LYS A 195 6.21 -15.85 13.88
N ALA A 196 6.08 -14.92 12.95
CA ALA A 196 6.80 -13.64 13.00
C ALA A 196 6.40 -12.81 14.23
N ALA A 197 5.10 -12.77 14.55
CA ALA A 197 4.59 -12.05 15.71
C ALA A 197 5.07 -12.68 17.03
N ALA A 198 5.11 -14.01 17.13
CA ALA A 198 5.62 -14.72 18.30
C ALA A 198 7.12 -14.47 18.57
N ASN A 199 7.90 -14.17 17.52
CA ASN A 199 9.33 -13.88 17.62
C ASN A 199 9.63 -12.38 17.82
N CYS A 200 8.61 -11.52 17.78
CA CYS A 200 8.80 -10.08 17.82
C CYS A 200 8.83 -9.58 19.27
N ASP A 201 9.80 -8.73 19.58
CA ASP A 201 9.93 -8.12 20.92
C ASP A 201 8.78 -7.11 21.14
N PRO A 202 8.05 -7.13 22.26
CA PRO A 202 6.89 -6.26 22.49
C PRO A 202 7.19 -4.75 22.42
N GLY A 203 8.46 -4.34 22.51
CA GLY A 203 8.90 -2.95 22.45
C GLY A 203 9.38 -2.45 21.07
N SER A 204 9.39 -3.31 20.04
CA SER A 204 9.99 -3.00 18.73
C SER A 204 9.21 -2.00 17.85
N ALA A 205 7.90 -1.84 18.09
CA ALA A 205 7.04 -1.01 17.24
C ALA A 205 7.31 0.52 17.32
N ARG A 206 8.10 0.99 18.30
CA ARG A 206 8.29 2.43 18.62
C ARG A 206 9.52 3.11 18.01
N ARG A 207 10.26 2.50 17.07
CA ARG A 207 11.47 3.11 16.48
C ARG A 207 11.26 3.78 15.13
#